data_AF-A0A9P6QR08-F1
#
_entry.id   AF-A0A9P6QR08-F1
#
_cell.length_a   1.000
_cell.length_b   1.000
_cell.length_c   1.000
_cell.angle_alpha   90.00
_cell.angle_beta   90.00
_cell.angle_gamma   90.00
#
_symmetry.space_group_name_H-M   'P 1'
#
loop_
_entity.id
_entity.type
_entity.pdbx_description
1 polymer ?
#
loop_
_entity_poly.entity_id
_entity_poly.type
_entity_poly.pdbx_seq_one_letter_code
_entity_poly.pdbx_strand_id
1 'polypeptide(L)'
;STHGFSGADLTEICQRACKLAIRENIEADIRKERERKERGDEEAMEEDDEDAVPELTRAHFEEAMKFARRSVQDSDIRRYEMFAQNLQNSRGFNTFKFPEGGVGGSVAPSATQGTASNAAFGGQDSTIDDDLYN
;
A
#
# COMPACT_ATOMS: atom_id res chain seq x y z
N SER A 1 6.27 -13.39 -7.73
CA SER A 1 4.80 -13.23 -7.65
C SER A 1 4.50 -12.24 -6.52
N THR A 2 3.66 -11.23 -6.75
CA THR A 2 3.32 -10.16 -5.78
C THR A 2 1.89 -10.25 -5.26
N HIS A 3 1.23 -11.40 -5.45
CA HIS A 3 -0.13 -11.60 -4.94
C HIS A 3 -0.18 -11.44 -3.41
N GLY A 4 -1.15 -10.66 -2.94
CA GLY A 4 -1.35 -10.38 -1.52
C GLY A 4 -0.40 -9.34 -0.90
N PHE A 5 0.47 -8.73 -1.70
CA PHE A 5 1.24 -7.55 -1.28
C PHE A 5 0.32 -6.32 -1.27
N SER A 6 0.45 -5.50 -0.24
CA SER A 6 -0.20 -4.20 -0.18
C SER A 6 0.52 -3.17 -1.05
N GLY A 7 -0.11 -2.03 -1.32
CA GLY A 7 0.56 -0.92 -2.00
C GLY A 7 1.80 -0.40 -1.25
N ALA A 8 1.79 -0.48 0.08
CA ALA A 8 2.94 -0.11 0.90
C ALA A 8 4.10 -1.10 0.70
N ASP A 9 3.80 -2.41 0.68
CA ASP A 9 4.81 -3.46 0.47
C ASP A 9 5.46 -3.31 -0.92
N LEU A 10 4.66 -3.01 -1.95
CA LEU A 10 5.16 -2.74 -3.30
C LEU A 10 6.07 -1.50 -3.33
N THR A 11 5.70 -0.45 -2.61
CA THR A 11 6.52 0.76 -2.50
C THR A 11 7.85 0.46 -1.80
N GLU A 12 7.84 -0.33 -0.75
CA GLU A 12 9.05 -0.75 -0.05
C GLU A 12 10.02 -1.50 -0.97
N ILE A 13 9.50 -2.42 -1.80
CA ILE A 13 10.29 -3.15 -2.81
C ILE A 13 10.97 -2.16 -3.76
N CYS A 14 10.22 -1.20 -4.32
CA CYS A 14 10.77 -0.19 -5.23
C CYS A 14 11.86 0.65 -4.56
N GLN A 15 11.62 1.12 -3.33
CA GLN A 15 12.60 1.89 -2.57
C GLN A 15 13.87 1.08 -2.29
N ARG A 16 13.71 -0.21 -2.01
CA ARG A 16 14.85 -1.09 -1.74
C ARG A 16 15.67 -1.38 -3.00
N ALA A 17 15.02 -1.63 -4.13
CA ALA A 17 15.70 -1.76 -5.42
C ALA A 17 16.47 -0.48 -5.78
N CYS A 18 15.84 0.69 -5.61
CA CYS A 18 16.47 1.99 -5.80
C CYS A 18 17.71 2.17 -4.91
N LYS A 19 17.61 1.84 -3.62
CA LYS A 19 18.74 1.89 -2.69
C LYS A 19 19.89 0.95 -3.06
N LEU A 20 19.59 -0.22 -3.64
CA LEU A 20 20.61 -1.15 -4.11
C LEU A 20 21.37 -0.59 -5.31
N ALA A 21 20.67 -0.01 -6.29
CA ALA A 21 21.28 0.64 -7.45
C ALA A 21 22.18 1.81 -7.05
N ILE A 22 21.71 2.68 -6.14
CA ILE A 22 22.52 3.80 -5.63
C ILE A 22 23.79 3.28 -4.93
N ARG A 23 23.67 2.19 -4.14
CA ARG A 23 24.84 1.59 -3.49
C ARG A 23 25.84 1.04 -4.53
N GLU A 24 25.35 0.33 -5.53
CA GLU A 24 26.19 -0.23 -6.60
C GLU A 24 26.95 0.87 -7.36
N ASN A 25 26.28 2.00 -7.66
CA ASN A 25 26.92 3.12 -8.32
C ASN A 25 28.06 3.73 -7.47
N ILE A 26 27.78 4.00 -6.18
CA ILE A 26 28.81 4.52 -5.25
C ILE A 26 29.98 3.55 -5.11
N GLU A 27 29.72 2.24 -5.06
CA GLU A 27 30.78 1.22 -4.99
C GLU A 27 31.63 1.16 -6.27
N ALA A 28 31.02 1.38 -7.44
CA ALA A 28 31.71 1.47 -8.71
C ALA A 28 32.61 2.72 -8.78
N ASP A 29 32.11 3.88 -8.32
CA ASP A 29 32.86 5.13 -8.25
C ASP A 29 34.10 4.98 -7.35
N ILE A 30 33.91 4.44 -6.14
CA ILE A 30 35.02 4.22 -5.20
C ILE A 30 36.07 3.27 -5.79
N ARG A 31 35.64 2.22 -6.52
CA ARG A 31 36.57 1.29 -7.18
C ARG A 31 37.36 1.99 -8.29
N LYS A 32 36.68 2.77 -9.15
CA LYS A 32 37.31 3.51 -10.25
C LYS A 32 38.34 4.52 -9.72
N GLU A 33 38.00 5.23 -8.64
CA GLU A 33 38.90 6.17 -7.98
C GLU A 33 40.15 5.47 -7.41
N ARG A 34 39.98 4.30 -6.77
CA ARG A 34 41.11 3.51 -6.25
C ARG A 34 42.03 3.02 -7.36
N GLU A 35 41.47 2.44 -8.42
CA GLU A 35 42.25 1.95 -9.57
C GLU A 35 43.03 3.09 -10.25
N ARG A 36 42.43 4.28 -10.34
CA ARG A 36 43.08 5.47 -10.90
C ARG A 36 44.26 5.94 -10.03
N LYS A 37 44.08 5.97 -8.70
CA LYS A 37 45.17 6.28 -7.75
C LYS A 37 46.31 5.27 -7.85
N GLU A 38 46.00 3.98 -7.97
CA GLU A 38 47.01 2.93 -8.13
C GLU A 38 47.78 3.03 -9.46
N ARG A 39 47.14 3.53 -10.52
CA ARG A 39 47.77 3.73 -11.84
C ARG A 39 48.63 5.00 -11.94
N GLY A 40 48.57 5.88 -10.95
CA GLY A 40 49.33 7.14 -10.91
C GLY A 40 48.79 8.25 -11.82
N ASP A 41 47.57 8.09 -12.35
CA ASP A 41 46.92 9.07 -13.23
C ASP A 41 46.08 10.09 -12.42
N GLU A 42 46.66 10.69 -11.38
CA GLU A 42 45.95 11.65 -10.52
C GLU A 42 45.51 12.93 -11.26
N GLU A 43 46.21 13.33 -12.34
CA GLU A 43 45.99 14.62 -13.02
C GLU A 43 45.14 14.57 -14.31
N ALA A 44 44.73 13.39 -14.79
CA ALA A 44 43.86 13.30 -15.98
C ALA A 44 42.47 13.87 -15.67
N MET A 45 42.02 14.94 -16.35
CA MET A 45 40.74 15.61 -16.02
C MET A 45 39.56 14.62 -15.88
N GLU A 46 38.67 14.91 -14.92
CA GLU A 46 37.34 14.30 -14.69
C GLU A 46 36.38 14.55 -15.86
N GLU A 47 36.80 14.34 -17.11
CA GLU A 47 35.93 14.44 -18.27
C GLU A 47 35.25 13.07 -18.48
N ASP A 48 33.99 13.01 -18.06
CA ASP A 48 33.01 11.93 -18.26
C ASP A 48 33.17 10.66 -17.40
N ASP A 49 33.05 10.81 -16.08
CA ASP A 49 32.66 9.68 -15.23
C ASP A 49 31.17 9.36 -15.49
N GLU A 50 30.93 8.53 -16.51
CA GLU A 50 29.63 7.94 -16.80
C GLU A 50 29.11 7.19 -15.56
N ASP A 51 27.85 7.46 -15.18
CA ASP A 51 27.16 6.75 -14.10
C ASP A 51 27.18 5.25 -14.39
N ALA A 52 27.76 4.47 -13.47
CA ALA A 52 27.89 3.03 -13.62
C ALA A 52 26.54 2.30 -13.60
N VAL A 53 25.51 2.91 -13.00
CA VAL A 53 24.16 2.37 -12.88
C VAL A 53 23.13 3.41 -13.35
N PRO A 54 23.05 3.66 -14.68
CA PRO A 54 22.16 4.68 -15.23
C PRO A 54 20.68 4.32 -15.06
N GLU A 55 20.37 3.03 -14.92
CA GLU A 55 19.00 2.52 -14.85
C GLU A 55 18.82 1.41 -13.82
N LEU A 56 17.61 1.34 -13.26
CA LEU A 56 17.21 0.24 -12.41
C LEU A 56 17.01 -1.05 -13.21
N THR A 57 18.00 -1.93 -13.13
CA THR A 57 17.91 -3.27 -13.72
C THR A 57 17.02 -4.24 -12.92
N ARG A 58 16.66 -5.35 -13.58
CA ARG A 58 15.91 -6.45 -12.96
C ARG A 58 16.62 -7.06 -11.75
N ALA A 59 17.96 -7.07 -11.73
CA ALA A 59 18.75 -7.63 -10.64
C ALA A 59 18.48 -6.91 -9.30
N HIS A 60 18.32 -5.59 -9.33
CA HIS A 60 17.98 -4.81 -8.14
C HIS A 60 16.62 -5.22 -7.55
N PHE A 61 15.64 -5.48 -8.41
CA PHE A 61 14.33 -5.95 -7.98
C PHE A 61 14.36 -7.40 -7.49
N GLU A 62 15.14 -8.27 -8.12
CA GLU A 62 15.30 -9.66 -7.66
C GLU A 62 15.93 -9.70 -6.26
N GLU A 63 16.96 -8.89 -6.01
CA GLU A 63 17.58 -8.77 -4.69
C GLU A 63 16.63 -8.14 -3.66
N ALA A 64 15.90 -7.09 -4.04
CA ALA A 64 14.88 -6.48 -3.17
C ALA A 64 13.78 -7.49 -2.80
N MET A 65 13.32 -8.29 -3.76
CA MET A 65 12.27 -9.30 -3.60
C MET A 65 12.66 -10.43 -2.64
N LYS A 66 13.95 -10.76 -2.48
CA LYS A 66 14.41 -11.82 -1.56
C LYS A 66 14.00 -11.60 -0.10
N PHE A 67 13.81 -10.36 0.31
CA PHE A 67 13.40 -10.04 1.68
C PHE A 67 12.08 -9.29 1.75
N ALA A 68 11.36 -9.22 0.63
CA ALA A 68 10.04 -8.63 0.59
C ALA A 68 9.03 -9.57 1.28
N ARG A 69 8.16 -9.00 2.12
CA ARG A 69 7.13 -9.74 2.84
C ARG A 69 5.79 -9.02 2.74
N ARG A 70 4.71 -9.78 2.67
CA ARG A 70 3.35 -9.27 2.80
C ARG A 70 3.13 -8.74 4.21
N SER A 71 2.69 -7.50 4.33
CA SER A 71 2.33 -6.92 5.63
C SER A 71 0.95 -7.39 6.12
N VAL A 72 0.03 -7.70 5.21
CA VAL A 72 -1.35 -8.10 5.54
C VAL A 72 -1.52 -9.61 5.47
N GLN A 73 -2.00 -10.22 6.56
CA GLN A 73 -2.26 -11.65 6.66
C GLN A 73 -3.58 -12.05 5.97
N ASP A 74 -3.70 -13.31 5.55
CA ASP A 74 -4.90 -13.83 4.87
C ASP A 74 -6.16 -13.78 5.76
N SER A 75 -5.99 -13.93 7.08
CA SER A 75 -7.09 -13.78 8.05
C SER A 75 -7.69 -12.39 8.02
N ASP A 76 -6.86 -11.37 7.84
CA ASP A 76 -7.29 -9.97 7.85
C ASP A 76 -7.99 -9.64 6.55
N ILE A 77 -7.45 -10.12 5.43
CA ILE A 77 -8.10 -10.02 4.11
C ILE A 77 -9.51 -10.59 4.17
N ARG A 78 -9.68 -11.81 4.72
CA ARG A 78 -10.99 -12.45 4.85
C ARG A 78 -11.95 -11.65 5.73
N ARG A 79 -11.48 -11.08 6.84
CA ARG A 79 -12.29 -10.22 7.71
C ARG A 79 -12.75 -8.96 6.98
N TYR A 80 -11.86 -8.30 6.24
CA TYR A 80 -12.20 -7.11 5.45
C TYR A 80 -13.17 -7.42 4.31
N GLU A 81 -13.02 -8.56 3.63
CA GLU A 81 -13.95 -9.00 2.58
C GLU A 81 -15.36 -9.24 3.14
N MET A 82 -15.48 -9.95 4.26
CA MET A 82 -16.77 -10.17 4.93
C MET A 82 -17.40 -8.85 5.38
N PHE A 83 -16.60 -7.94 5.93
CA PHE A 83 -17.08 -6.62 6.34
C PHE A 83 -17.58 -5.80 5.14
N ALA A 84 -16.84 -5.78 4.04
CA ALA A 84 -17.23 -5.03 2.84
C ALA A 84 -18.56 -5.55 2.23
N GLN A 85 -18.76 -6.87 2.18
CA GLN A 85 -20.01 -7.49 1.72
C GLN A 85 -21.18 -7.16 2.64
N ASN A 86 -21.00 -7.30 3.96
CA ASN A 86 -22.06 -6.97 4.92
C ASN A 86 -22.38 -5.48 4.96
N LEU A 87 -21.40 -4.59 4.76
CA LEU A 87 -21.62 -3.14 4.68
C LEU A 87 -22.40 -2.74 3.41
N GLN A 88 -22.13 -3.39 2.28
CA GLN A 88 -22.90 -3.18 1.05
C GLN A 88 -24.34 -3.67 1.21
N ASN A 89 -24.55 -4.79 1.89
CA ASN A 89 -25.88 -5.33 2.18
C ASN A 89 -26.65 -4.49 3.22
N SER A 90 -25.97 -3.98 4.26
CA SER A 90 -26.60 -3.18 5.32
C SER A 90 -26.90 -1.74 4.90
N ARG A 91 -26.14 -1.20 3.93
CA ARG A 91 -26.49 0.06 3.24
C ARG A 91 -27.69 -0.08 2.31
N GLY A 92 -28.29 -1.27 2.20
CA GLY A 92 -29.60 -1.52 1.60
C GLY A 92 -29.80 -0.78 0.28
N PHE A 93 -29.30 -1.34 -0.82
CA PHE A 93 -29.67 -1.03 -2.21
C PHE A 93 -30.40 0.33 -2.41
N ASN A 94 -29.71 1.44 -2.18
CA ASN A 94 -30.11 2.70 -2.78
C ASN A 94 -29.47 2.77 -4.17
N THR A 95 -29.99 1.95 -5.09
CA THR A 95 -29.98 2.29 -6.51
C THR A 95 -30.82 3.55 -6.66
N PHE A 96 -30.19 4.70 -6.45
CA PHE A 96 -30.76 6.00 -6.74
C PHE A 96 -30.86 6.12 -8.25
N LYS A 97 -31.95 5.57 -8.81
CA LYS A 97 -32.36 5.81 -10.19
C LYS A 97 -33.27 7.04 -10.14
N PHE A 98 -32.83 8.13 -10.76
CA PHE A 98 -33.73 9.25 -11.00
C PHE A 98 -34.95 8.73 -11.77
N PRO A 99 -36.18 9.10 -11.38
CA PRO A 99 -37.37 8.68 -12.11
C PRO A 99 -37.25 9.19 -13.54
N GLU A 100 -37.12 8.25 -14.47
CA GLU A 100 -37.17 8.51 -15.90
C GLU A 100 -38.64 8.74 -16.27
N GLY A 101 -39.07 9.98 -16.09
CA GLY A 101 -40.46 10.40 -16.22
C GLY A 101 -40.75 11.50 -15.22
N GLY A 102 -40.35 12.73 -15.55
CA GLY A 102 -40.81 13.89 -14.80
C GLY A 102 -42.34 13.93 -14.77
N VAL A 103 -42.90 14.48 -13.69
CA VAL A 103 -44.15 15.24 -13.68
C VAL A 103 -44.40 15.72 -12.24
N GLY A 104 -44.71 17.02 -12.12
CA GLY A 104 -45.18 17.60 -10.89
C GLY A 104 -46.47 16.94 -10.42
N GLY A 105 -46.61 16.77 -9.11
CA GLY A 105 -47.81 16.16 -8.55
C GLY A 105 -47.65 15.93 -7.06
N SER A 106 -48.04 16.94 -6.28
CA SER A 106 -48.25 16.93 -4.85
C SER A 106 -48.95 15.65 -4.36
N VAL A 107 -48.40 14.99 -3.33
CA VAL A 107 -49.14 14.49 -2.14
C VAL A 107 -48.14 13.93 -1.12
N ALA A 108 -48.06 14.54 0.06
CA ALA A 108 -47.70 13.82 1.28
C ALA A 108 -48.93 12.97 1.70
N PRO A 109 -48.74 11.84 2.41
CA PRO A 109 -48.82 11.97 3.87
C PRO A 109 -47.98 11.00 4.71
N SER A 110 -47.85 11.40 5.97
CA SER A 110 -47.82 10.62 7.20
C SER A 110 -46.56 9.87 7.65
N ALA A 111 -46.09 10.32 8.81
CA ALA A 111 -45.17 9.63 9.71
C ALA A 111 -45.97 8.71 10.66
N THR A 112 -45.65 7.42 10.69
CA THR A 112 -45.84 6.43 11.79
C THR A 112 -45.08 5.17 11.31
N GLN A 113 -44.28 4.39 12.03
CA GLN A 113 -44.16 3.99 13.43
C GLN A 113 -42.74 3.38 13.52
N GLY A 114 -41.91 3.72 14.51
CA GLY A 114 -41.84 2.90 15.72
C GLY A 114 -41.04 1.62 15.51
N THR A 115 -39.73 1.74 15.72
CA THR A 115 -38.70 0.69 15.89
C THR A 115 -39.15 -0.55 16.65
N ALA A 116 -38.88 -1.73 16.09
CA ALA A 116 -38.75 -2.98 16.84
C ALA A 116 -37.70 -3.91 16.20
N SER A 117 -36.89 -4.51 17.08
CA SER A 117 -36.10 -5.74 16.85
C SER A 117 -34.73 -5.62 16.20
N ASN A 118 -33.70 -5.35 17.02
CA ASN A 118 -32.55 -6.26 17.14
C ASN A 118 -31.77 -5.95 18.43
N ALA A 119 -32.24 -6.54 19.52
CA ALA A 119 -31.45 -6.71 20.72
C ALA A 119 -30.49 -7.89 20.51
N ALA A 120 -29.21 -7.61 20.24
CA ALA A 120 -28.09 -8.55 20.43
C ALA A 120 -26.73 -7.91 20.07
N PHE A 121 -26.33 -6.83 20.74
CA PHE A 121 -24.90 -6.51 20.86
C PHE A 121 -24.67 -5.67 22.13
N GLY A 122 -24.86 -6.30 23.28
CA GLY A 122 -24.57 -5.74 24.59
C GLY A 122 -23.93 -6.82 25.43
N GLY A 123 -22.60 -6.86 25.45
CA GLY A 123 -21.85 -7.80 26.27
C GLY A 123 -20.36 -7.78 25.95
N GLN A 124 -19.61 -7.07 26.78
CA GLN A 124 -18.14 -7.12 26.93
C GLN A 124 -17.28 -6.58 25.78
N ASP A 125 -17.00 -5.28 25.84
CA ASP A 125 -15.63 -4.80 25.64
C ASP A 125 -15.42 -3.46 26.36
N SER A 126 -15.18 -3.52 27.66
CA SER A 126 -14.76 -2.36 28.46
C SER A 126 -13.56 -2.72 29.34
N THR A 127 -12.79 -3.72 28.93
CA THR A 127 -11.60 -4.22 29.64
C THR A 127 -10.37 -4.37 28.76
N ILE A 128 -10.46 -4.08 27.45
CA ILE A 128 -9.29 -4.16 26.54
C ILE A 128 -8.58 -2.81 26.40
N ASP A 129 -9.20 -1.70 26.80
CA ASP A 129 -8.65 -0.34 26.61
C ASP A 129 -7.64 0.09 27.70
N ASP A 130 -7.58 -0.61 28.86
CA ASP A 130 -6.72 -0.22 29.99
C ASP A 130 -5.28 -0.77 29.94
N ASP A 131 -4.98 -1.75 29.08
CA ASP A 131 -3.65 -2.39 29.00
C ASP A 131 -2.72 -1.79 27.92
N LEU A 132 -3.16 -0.74 27.21
CA LEU A 132 -2.38 -0.16 26.11
C LEU A 132 -1.35 0.90 26.54
N TYR A 133 -1.34 1.30 27.81
CA TYR A 133 -0.46 2.37 28.33
C TYR A 133 0.27 2.02 29.64
N ASN A 134 0.80 0.80 29.75
CA ASN A 134 1.84 0.47 30.75
C ASN A 134 3.07 -0.15 30.11
#